data_AF-A0A1R3KFN4-F1
#
_entry.id   AF-A0A1R3KFN4-F1
#
_cell.length_a   1.000
_cell.length_b   1.000
_cell.length_c   1.000
_cell.angle_alpha   90.00
_cell.angle_beta   90.00
_cell.angle_gamma   90.00
#
_symmetry.space_group_name_H-M   'P 1'
#
loop_
_entity.id
_entity.type
_entity.pdbx_description
1 polymer ?
#
loop_
_entity_poly.entity_id
_entity_poly.type
_entity_poly.pdbx_seq_one_letter_code
_entity_poly.pdbx_strand_id
1 'polypeptide(L)'
;MSKLSRLCLVDRGLPAIICQNAYWALAVPTYAMVTIALAIAFYIGLNFMSTPPPTSLTTMFDEFSREPSSFLSDLEGDEQPIEPISDIGIDRINALMFDDAK
;
A
#
# COMPACT_ATOMS: atom_id res chain seq x y z
N MET A 1 21.42 53.98 19.05
CA MET A 1 21.46 54.38 17.62
C MET A 1 22.86 54.05 17.09
N SER A 2 23.10 53.35 15.99
CA SER A 2 22.25 53.25 14.79
C SER A 2 22.89 52.41 13.66
N LYS A 3 23.57 51.26 13.90
CA LYS A 3 24.15 50.51 12.76
C LYS A 3 23.87 49.02 12.62
N LEU A 4 23.39 48.32 13.64
CA LEU A 4 23.08 46.88 13.49
C LEU A 4 21.59 46.56 13.28
N SER A 5 20.68 47.47 13.64
CA SER A 5 19.24 47.27 13.44
C SER A 5 18.76 47.47 11.99
N ARG A 6 19.66 47.81 11.05
CA ARG A 6 19.30 48.11 9.67
C ARG A 6 19.41 46.93 8.69
N LEU A 7 19.94 45.78 9.11
CA LEU A 7 20.07 44.63 8.22
C LEU A 7 18.81 43.74 8.13
N CYS A 8 17.91 43.79 9.11
CA CYS A 8 16.63 43.05 9.06
C CYS A 8 15.49 43.81 8.35
N LEU A 9 15.72 45.04 7.89
CA LEU A 9 14.66 45.91 7.37
C LEU A 9 14.69 46.12 5.84
N VAL A 10 15.63 45.51 5.13
CA VAL A 10 15.76 45.68 3.67
C VAL A 10 15.78 44.33 2.96
N ASP A 11 14.76 43.50 3.17
CA ASP A 11 14.17 42.82 2.03
C ASP A 11 12.68 42.54 2.26
N ARG A 12 11.87 42.89 1.26
CA ARG A 12 10.40 42.91 1.32
C ARG A 12 9.85 41.52 0.98
N GLY A 13 8.99 40.94 1.83
CA GLY A 13 7.94 40.02 1.36
C GLY A 13 7.78 38.64 2.03
N LEU A 14 8.63 38.24 2.98
CA LEU A 14 8.41 37.00 3.75
C LEU A 14 8.14 37.33 5.24
N PRO A 15 7.24 36.61 5.93
CA PRO A 15 6.90 36.95 7.31
C PRO A 15 8.12 36.77 8.21
N ALA A 16 8.63 37.91 8.69
CA ALA A 16 9.74 38.08 9.62
C ALA A 16 9.41 37.60 11.06
N ILE A 17 8.66 36.50 11.21
CA ILE A 17 8.29 35.88 12.49
C ILE A 17 9.30 34.76 12.86
N ILE A 18 10.08 34.26 11.90
CA ILE A 18 10.93 33.07 12.07
C ILE A 18 12.22 33.35 12.87
N CYS A 19 12.62 34.61 13.06
CA CYS A 19 13.90 34.94 13.70
C CYS A 19 13.71 35.45 15.13
N GLN A 20 13.61 34.55 16.13
CA GLN A 20 14.22 34.84 17.45
C GLN A 20 14.60 33.64 18.33
N ASN A 21 13.96 32.45 18.27
CA ASN A 21 14.41 31.26 19.05
C ASN A 21 13.73 29.91 18.64
N ALA A 22 13.46 29.68 17.36
CA ALA A 22 12.53 28.62 16.96
C ALA A 22 13.18 27.21 16.84
N TYR A 23 13.80 26.68 17.90
CA TYR A 23 14.24 25.26 17.93
C TYR A 23 13.06 24.31 17.65
N TRP A 24 11.86 24.66 18.13
CA TRP A 24 10.62 23.92 17.91
C TRP A 24 10.25 23.76 16.43
N ALA A 25 10.53 24.74 15.57
CA ALA A 25 10.20 24.67 14.15
C ALA A 25 10.99 23.58 13.40
N LEU A 26 12.17 23.22 13.92
CA LEU A 26 12.99 22.13 13.40
C LEU A 26 12.80 20.84 14.20
N ALA A 27 12.71 20.95 15.53
CA ALA A 27 12.61 19.82 16.44
C ALA A 27 11.30 19.04 16.26
N VAL A 28 10.16 19.73 16.14
CA VAL A 28 8.85 19.08 15.98
C VAL A 28 8.80 18.21 14.72
N PRO A 29 9.14 18.71 13.50
CA PRO A 29 9.09 17.87 12.31
C PRO A 29 10.14 16.75 12.33
N THR A 30 11.34 17.00 12.89
CA THR A 30 12.38 15.97 12.96
C THR A 30 12.02 14.85 13.93
N TYR A 31 11.57 15.17 15.14
CA TYR A 31 11.09 14.17 16.09
C TYR A 31 9.87 13.41 15.55
N ALA A 32 8.92 14.10 14.89
CA ALA A 32 7.78 13.46 14.26
C ALA A 32 8.22 12.40 13.22
N MET A 33 9.14 12.77 12.32
CA MET A 33 9.67 11.83 11.32
C MET A 33 10.38 10.64 11.95
N VAL A 34 11.20 10.86 13.00
CA VAL A 34 11.87 9.77 13.73
C VAL A 34 10.86 8.86 14.42
N THR A 35 9.82 9.42 15.07
CA THR A 35 8.76 8.60 15.69
C THR A 35 7.96 7.80 14.68
N ILE A 36 7.67 8.36 13.50
CA ILE A 36 6.97 7.64 12.42
C ILE A 36 7.84 6.50 11.91
N ALA A 37 9.13 6.77 11.62
CA ALA A 37 10.06 5.75 11.16
C ALA A 37 10.21 4.62 12.20
N LEU A 38 10.32 4.96 13.48
CA LEU A 38 10.41 4.01 14.58
C LEU A 38 9.11 3.18 14.70
N ALA A 39 7.93 3.80 14.59
CA ALA A 39 6.64 3.11 14.62
C ALA A 39 6.50 2.13 13.45
N ILE A 40 6.92 2.51 12.25
CA ILE A 40 6.93 1.63 11.08
C ILE A 40 7.88 0.45 11.30
N ALA A 41 9.10 0.69 11.78
CA ALA A 41 10.06 -0.38 12.05
C ALA A 41 9.55 -1.37 13.10
N PHE A 42 8.95 -0.88 14.19
CA PHE A 42 8.29 -1.73 15.18
C PHE A 42 7.11 -2.49 14.59
N TYR A 43 6.25 -1.83 13.81
CA TYR A 43 5.14 -2.49 13.14
C TYR A 43 5.63 -3.64 12.26
N ILE A 44 6.63 -3.40 11.41
CA ILE A 44 7.24 -4.44 10.57
C ILE A 44 7.80 -5.58 11.43
N GLY A 45 8.59 -5.28 12.46
CA GLY A 45 9.16 -6.28 13.35
C GLY A 45 8.12 -7.11 14.09
N LEU A 46 7.05 -6.49 14.57
CA LEU A 46 5.93 -7.18 15.22
C LEU A 46 5.14 -8.04 14.23
N ASN A 47 4.93 -7.56 12.99
CA ASN A 47 4.31 -8.36 11.93
C ASN A 47 5.17 -9.58 11.59
N PHE A 48 6.50 -9.45 11.55
CA PHE A 48 7.39 -10.60 11.34
C PHE A 48 7.46 -11.56 12.53
N MET A 49 7.34 -11.07 13.76
CA MET A 49 7.32 -11.93 14.94
C MET A 49 5.98 -12.67 15.08
N SER A 50 4.88 -12.05 14.63
CA SER A 50 3.53 -12.62 14.72
C SER A 50 3.18 -13.49 13.52
N THR A 51 3.78 -13.26 12.36
CA THR A 51 3.54 -14.04 11.14
C THR A 51 4.57 -15.16 11.06
N PRO A 52 4.15 -16.44 10.95
CA PRO A 52 5.08 -17.52 10.67
C PRO A 52 5.92 -17.23 9.41
N PRO A 53 7.19 -17.65 9.36
CA PRO A 53 8.03 -17.44 8.19
C PRO A 53 7.39 -18.08 6.95
N PRO A 54 7.47 -17.43 5.77
CA PRO A 54 6.93 -18.00 4.54
C PRO A 54 7.62 -19.32 4.24
N THR A 55 6.85 -20.32 3.79
CA THR A 55 7.35 -21.67 3.54
C THR A 55 8.27 -21.76 2.32
N SER A 56 8.30 -20.74 1.45
CA SER A 56 9.34 -20.54 0.44
C SER A 56 9.44 -19.07 0.01
N LEU A 57 10.58 -18.67 -0.54
CA LEU A 57 10.82 -17.28 -1.02
C LEU A 57 10.05 -16.93 -2.30
N THR A 58 9.45 -17.91 -2.98
CA THR A 58 8.83 -17.75 -4.30
C THR A 58 7.34 -18.07 -4.31
N THR A 59 6.71 -18.21 -3.13
CA THR A 59 5.32 -18.69 -3.08
C THR A 59 4.43 -17.74 -2.26
N MET A 60 3.50 -17.09 -2.96
CA MET A 60 2.26 -16.60 -2.39
C MET A 60 1.20 -17.67 -2.71
N PHE A 61 0.56 -18.22 -1.69
CA PHE A 61 -0.54 -19.16 -1.88
C PHE A 61 -1.87 -18.40 -1.81
N ASP A 62 -2.66 -18.53 -2.86
CA ASP A 62 -4.10 -18.29 -2.84
C ASP A 62 -4.78 -19.64 -3.07
N GLU A 63 -5.94 -19.86 -2.44
CA GLU A 63 -6.63 -21.16 -2.48
C GLU A 63 -7.01 -21.56 -3.91
N PHE A 64 -7.24 -20.57 -4.77
CA PHE A 64 -7.54 -20.75 -6.19
C PHE A 64 -6.29 -20.71 -7.10
N SER A 65 -5.10 -20.43 -6.54
CA SER A 65 -3.83 -20.37 -7.30
C SER A 65 -2.98 -21.63 -7.14
N ARG A 66 -3.40 -22.62 -6.36
CA ARG A 66 -2.70 -23.91 -6.26
C ARG A 66 -3.01 -24.74 -7.49
N GLU A 67 -1.95 -25.22 -8.14
CA GLU A 67 -2.07 -26.30 -9.11
C GLU A 67 -2.73 -27.51 -8.43
N PRO A 68 -3.81 -28.08 -9.02
CA PRO A 68 -4.54 -29.18 -8.40
C PRO A 68 -3.55 -30.29 -8.09
N SER A 69 -3.51 -30.69 -6.83
CA SER A 69 -2.65 -31.78 -6.38
C SER A 69 -3.02 -33.03 -7.17
N SER A 70 -2.13 -33.43 -8.08
CA SER A 70 -2.21 -34.60 -8.96
C SER A 70 -2.40 -35.95 -8.26
N PHE A 71 -2.52 -35.95 -6.93
CA PHE A 71 -2.79 -37.12 -6.10
C PHE A 71 -4.29 -37.36 -5.86
N LEU A 72 -5.18 -36.45 -6.24
CA LEU A 72 -6.64 -36.63 -6.14
C LEU A 72 -7.35 -36.86 -7.48
N SER A 73 -6.62 -36.69 -8.60
CA SER A 73 -7.13 -36.77 -9.97
C SER A 73 -7.46 -38.17 -10.49
N ASP A 74 -7.25 -39.23 -9.70
CA ASP A 74 -7.50 -40.62 -10.13
C ASP A 74 -8.82 -41.20 -9.57
N LEU A 75 -9.63 -40.39 -8.85
CA LEU A 75 -10.81 -40.90 -8.15
C LEU A 75 -12.17 -40.35 -8.57
N GLU A 76 -12.27 -39.24 -9.29
CA GLU A 76 -13.57 -38.77 -9.81
C GLU A 76 -13.41 -38.19 -11.22
N GLY A 77 -14.18 -38.75 -12.16
CA GLY A 77 -13.97 -38.56 -13.58
C GLY A 77 -14.18 -37.14 -14.07
N ASP A 78 -13.42 -36.84 -15.12
CA ASP A 78 -13.45 -35.66 -15.98
C ASP A 78 -12.62 -34.46 -15.50
N GLU A 79 -11.30 -34.68 -15.49
CA GLU A 79 -10.24 -33.67 -15.40
C GLU A 79 -10.21 -32.77 -16.66
N GLN A 80 -11.31 -32.06 -16.94
CA GLN A 80 -11.34 -31.15 -18.08
C GLN A 80 -10.36 -29.98 -17.84
N PRO A 81 -9.46 -29.65 -18.79
CA PRO A 81 -8.59 -28.49 -18.67
C PRO A 81 -9.39 -27.23 -18.37
N ILE A 82 -8.90 -26.41 -17.45
CA ILE A 82 -9.47 -25.09 -17.17
C ILE A 82 -9.49 -24.31 -18.48
N GLU A 83 -10.69 -23.91 -18.90
CA GLU A 83 -10.86 -23.10 -20.09
C GLU A 83 -10.09 -21.78 -19.93
N PRO A 84 -9.35 -21.33 -20.95
CA PRO A 84 -8.59 -20.09 -20.87
C PRO A 84 -9.55 -18.95 -20.55
N ILE A 85 -9.10 -18.03 -19.69
CA ILE A 85 -9.90 -16.86 -19.33
C ILE A 85 -10.35 -16.14 -20.60
N SER A 86 -11.65 -16.17 -20.83
CA SER A 86 -12.31 -15.51 -21.94
C SER A 86 -13.36 -14.60 -21.34
N ASP A 87 -13.40 -13.35 -21.80
CA ASP A 87 -14.45 -12.44 -21.41
C ASP A 87 -15.81 -13.03 -21.82
N ILE A 88 -16.83 -12.74 -21.00
CA ILE A 88 -18.20 -13.08 -21.34
C ILE A 88 -18.65 -12.23 -22.54
N GLY A 89 -19.17 -12.88 -23.58
CA GLY A 89 -19.69 -12.20 -24.75
C GLY A 89 -20.84 -11.24 -24.40
N ILE A 90 -20.84 -10.06 -25.03
CA ILE A 90 -21.88 -9.04 -24.80
C ILE A 90 -23.27 -9.53 -25.23
N ASP A 91 -23.33 -10.45 -26.18
CA ASP A 91 -24.53 -11.18 -26.60
C ASP A 91 -25.14 -11.96 -25.44
N ARG A 92 -24.31 -12.64 -24.64
CA ARG A 92 -24.73 -13.41 -23.47
C ARG A 92 -25.22 -12.50 -22.34
N ILE A 93 -24.54 -11.39 -22.08
CA ILE A 93 -25.01 -10.39 -21.11
C ILE A 93 -26.35 -9.78 -21.56
N ASN A 94 -26.48 -9.42 -22.84
CA ASN A 94 -27.71 -8.83 -23.35
C ASN A 94 -28.90 -9.80 -23.24
N ALA A 95 -28.71 -11.08 -23.54
CA ALA A 95 -29.75 -12.08 -23.32
C ALA A 95 -30.13 -12.16 -21.82
N LEU A 96 -29.15 -12.24 -20.91
CA LEU A 96 -29.43 -12.29 -19.47
C LEU A 96 -30.10 -11.02 -18.91
N MET A 97 -29.83 -9.86 -19.51
CA MET A 97 -30.36 -8.58 -19.02
C MET A 97 -31.74 -8.24 -19.59
N PHE A 98 -32.07 -8.73 -20.79
CA PHE A 98 -33.25 -8.29 -21.54
C PHE A 98 -34.27 -9.40 -21.89
N ASP A 99 -33.98 -10.68 -21.62
CA ASP A 99 -34.88 -11.79 -21.99
C ASP A 99 -35.99 -12.06 -20.94
N ASP A 100 -35.83 -11.61 -19.69
CA ASP A 100 -36.85 -11.70 -18.63
C ASP A 100 -37.97 -10.62 -18.72
N ALA A 101 -37.97 -9.81 -19.78
CA ALA A 101 -38.91 -8.68 -19.95
C ALA A 101 -40.18 -9.02 -20.76
N LYS A 102 -40.60 -10.29 -20.79
CA LYS A 102 -41.84 -10.73 -21.46
C LYS A 102 -42.93 -11.12 -20.47
#